data_AF-A0A7X3SBC3-F1
#
_entry.id   AF-A0A7X3SBC3-F1
#
_cell.length_a   1.000
_cell.length_b   1.000
_cell.length_c   1.000
_cell.angle_alpha   90.00
_cell.angle_beta   90.00
_cell.angle_gamma   90.00
#
_symmetry.space_group_name_H-M   'P 1'
#
loop_
_entity.id
_entity.type
_entity.pdbx_description
1 polymer ?
#
loop_
_entity_poly.entity_id
_entity_poly.type
_entity_poly.pdbx_seq_one_letter_code
_entity_poly.pdbx_strand_id
1 'polypeptide(L)'
;ASYKQQIILKTMIKHRYDLQYQLYTLALHRYLIHRLNDYQYEKDFGGVFYLFLRGMNGISCDNGVFYTRPKYNLIVQLDNLFMNK
;
A
#
# COMPACT_ATOMS: atom_id res chain seq x y z
N ALA A 1 7.21 8.50 22.92
CA ALA A 1 6.71 8.93 21.58
C ALA A 1 6.16 7.72 20.83
N SER A 2 4.84 7.58 20.77
CA SER A 2 4.14 6.35 20.33
C SER A 2 4.06 6.13 18.82
N TYR A 3 4.74 6.97 18.01
CA TYR A 3 4.60 6.99 16.55
C TYR A 3 5.96 7.01 15.82
N LYS A 4 7.01 6.50 16.48
CA LYS A 4 8.27 6.21 15.80
C LYS A 4 8.05 5.10 14.75
N GLN A 5 8.83 5.12 13.67
CA GLN A 5 8.72 4.19 12.54
C GLN A 5 8.69 2.70 12.96
N GLN A 6 9.45 2.30 13.98
CA GLN A 6 9.42 0.94 14.53
C GLN A 6 8.07 0.55 15.15
N ILE A 7 7.36 1.49 15.78
CA ILE A 7 6.03 1.26 16.38
C ILE A 7 4.97 1.17 15.28
N ILE A 8 5.12 1.98 14.22
CA ILE A 8 4.25 1.93 13.04
C ILE A 8 4.36 0.57 12.36
N LEU A 9 5.57 0.06 12.15
CA LEU A 9 5.78 -1.29 11.58
C LEU A 9 5.14 -2.39 12.42
N LYS A 10 5.27 -2.34 13.76
CA LYS A 10 4.58 -3.29 14.65
C LYS A 10 3.06 -3.19 14.54
N THR A 11 2.53 -1.96 14.40
CA THR A 11 1.09 -1.72 14.26
C THR A 11 0.57 -2.24 12.92
N MET A 12 1.34 -2.08 11.84
CA MET A 12 1.05 -2.64 10.51
C MET A 12 0.84 -4.14 10.56
N ILE A 13 1.76 -4.87 11.21
CA ILE A 13 1.67 -6.33 11.36
C ILE A 13 0.51 -6.70 12.29
N LYS A 14 0.38 -6.02 13.43
CA LYS A 14 -0.65 -6.31 14.44
C LYS A 14 -2.07 -6.21 13.88
N HIS A 15 -2.34 -5.22 13.04
CA HIS A 15 -3.65 -4.99 12.43
C HIS A 15 -3.80 -5.59 11.03
N ARG A 16 -2.78 -6.32 10.56
CA ARG A 16 -2.73 -6.92 9.23
C ARG A 16 -3.00 -5.93 8.09
N TYR A 17 -2.54 -4.69 8.27
CA TYR A 17 -2.61 -3.65 7.23
C TYR A 17 -1.75 -4.01 6.01
N ASP A 18 -0.82 -4.94 6.17
CA ASP A 18 -0.09 -5.58 5.07
C ASP A 18 -1.03 -6.22 4.04
N LEU A 19 -2.00 -7.00 4.50
CA LEU A 19 -2.97 -7.63 3.62
C LEU A 19 -3.92 -6.59 3.01
N GLN A 20 -4.36 -5.62 3.81
CA GLN A 20 -5.27 -4.58 3.36
C GLN A 20 -4.68 -3.80 2.18
N TYR A 21 -3.44 -3.33 2.29
CA TYR A 21 -2.83 -2.55 1.20
C TYR A 21 -2.56 -3.38 -0.04
N GLN A 22 -2.29 -4.68 0.09
CA GLN A 22 -2.09 -5.57 -1.05
C GLN A 22 -3.40 -5.74 -1.84
N LEU A 23 -4.50 -6.00 -1.13
CA LEU A 23 -5.83 -6.15 -1.75
C LEU A 23 -6.29 -4.84 -2.39
N TYR A 24 -6.06 -3.70 -1.73
CA TYR A 24 -6.42 -2.39 -2.29
C TYR A 24 -5.58 -2.04 -3.51
N THR A 25 -4.29 -2.38 -3.49
CA THR A 25 -3.42 -2.21 -4.65
C THR A 25 -3.88 -3.08 -5.82
N LEU A 26 -4.28 -4.34 -5.57
CA LEU A 26 -4.85 -5.21 -6.60
C LEU A 26 -6.15 -4.63 -7.19
N ALA A 27 -7.08 -4.20 -6.33
CA ALA A 27 -8.34 -3.61 -6.78
C ALA A 27 -8.11 -2.36 -7.64
N LEU A 28 -7.21 -1.47 -7.18
CA LEU A 28 -6.84 -0.28 -7.93
C LEU A 28 -6.11 -0.62 -9.23
N HIS A 29 -5.21 -1.60 -9.21
CA HIS A 29 -4.50 -2.06 -10.40
C HIS A 29 -5.47 -2.54 -11.49
N ARG A 30 -6.42 -3.41 -11.15
CA ARG A 30 -7.47 -3.89 -12.06
C ARG A 30 -8.31 -2.73 -12.61
N TYR A 31 -8.68 -1.81 -11.73
CA TYR A 31 -9.47 -0.63 -12.10
C TYR A 31 -8.72 0.26 -13.10
N LEU A 32 -7.44 0.54 -12.86
CA LEU A 32 -6.62 1.40 -13.72
C LEU A 32 -6.36 0.76 -15.09
N ILE A 33 -6.14 -0.56 -15.16
CA ILE A 33 -6.05 -1.29 -16.44
C ILE A 33 -7.33 -1.07 -17.27
N HIS A 34 -8.50 -1.11 -16.64
CA HIS A 34 -9.76 -0.95 -17.35
C HIS A 34 -10.04 0.50 -17.75
N ARG A 35 -9.52 1.48 -17.01
CA ARG A 35 -9.87 2.89 -17.16
C ARG A 35 -8.88 3.69 -18.01
N LEU A 36 -7.60 3.34 -17.98
CA LEU A 36 -6.53 4.08 -18.64
C LEU A 36 -5.98 3.26 -19.82
N ASN A 37 -5.94 3.87 -20.99
CA ASN A 37 -5.24 3.28 -22.14
C ASN A 37 -3.73 3.25 -21.85
N ASP A 38 -3.07 2.16 -22.20
CA ASP A 38 -1.63 1.95 -22.05
C ASP A 38 -1.10 2.07 -20.60
N TYR A 39 -1.92 1.73 -19.61
CA TYR A 39 -1.51 1.70 -18.20
C TYR A 39 -0.37 0.71 -17.95
N GLN A 40 0.69 1.18 -17.27
CA GLN A 40 1.83 0.38 -16.86
C GLN A 40 2.07 0.54 -15.35
N TYR A 41 1.97 -0.55 -14.59
CA TYR A 41 2.11 -0.50 -13.12
C TYR A 41 3.45 0.11 -12.67
N GLU A 42 4.55 -0.21 -13.34
CA GLU A 42 5.88 0.30 -13.02
C GLU A 42 5.99 1.82 -13.16
N LYS A 43 5.22 2.41 -14.09
CA LYS A 43 5.27 3.83 -14.43
C LYS A 43 4.19 4.64 -13.71
N ASP A 44 2.97 4.14 -13.69
CA ASP A 44 1.78 4.90 -13.29
C ASP A 44 1.39 4.66 -11.83
N PHE A 45 1.82 3.55 -11.22
CA PHE A 45 1.51 3.26 -9.82
C PHE A 45 2.59 3.77 -8.86
N GLY A 46 2.23 4.81 -8.10
CA GLY A 46 3.12 5.51 -7.17
C GLY A 46 3.29 4.87 -5.79
N GLY A 47 2.56 3.80 -5.46
CA GLY A 47 2.61 3.15 -4.14
C GLY A 47 1.45 3.52 -3.22
N VAL A 48 1.58 3.18 -1.95
CA VAL A 48 0.54 3.29 -0.92
C VAL A 48 1.07 4.05 0.28
N PHE A 49 0.26 4.99 0.76
CA PHE A 49 0.52 5.74 1.98
C PHE A 49 -0.49 5.36 3.06
N TYR A 50 0.00 5.11 4.27
CA TYR A 50 -0.78 5.00 5.49
C TYR A 50 -0.43 6.16 6.41
N LEU A 51 -1.45 6.94 6.76
CA LEU A 51 -1.32 8.13 7.58
C LEU A 51 -1.87 7.85 8.98
N PHE A 52 -0.98 7.74 9.95
CA PHE A 52 -1.32 7.66 11.37
C PHE A 52 -1.47 9.08 11.91
N LEU A 53 -2.66 9.64 11.73
CA LEU A 53 -2.97 11.06 12.05
C LEU A 53 -2.54 11.48 13.45
N ARG A 54 -2.68 10.61 14.45
CA ARG A 54 -2.26 10.90 15.84
C ARG A 54 -0.74 11.04 16.01
N GLY A 55 0.04 10.56 15.05
CA GLY A 55 1.50 10.66 15.02
C GLY A 55 2.03 11.84 14.23
N MET A 56 1.18 12.48 13.42
CA MET A 56 1.54 13.64 12.60
C MET A 56 1.48 14.89 13.47
N ASN A 57 2.60 15.21 14.13
CA ASN A 57 2.70 16.32 15.07
C ASN A 57 3.25 17.63 14.43
N GLY A 58 3.44 17.66 13.11
CA GLY A 58 3.97 18.83 12.39
C GLY A 58 5.47 19.12 12.62
N ILE A 59 6.15 18.32 13.45
CA ILE A 59 7.58 18.52 13.80
C ILE A 59 8.50 17.77 12.84
N SER A 60 8.05 16.64 12.30
CA SER A 60 8.81 15.88 11.30
C SER A 60 7.86 15.14 10.37
N CYS A 61 8.09 15.26 9.06
CA CYS A 61 7.27 14.61 8.02
C CYS A 61 7.29 13.07 8.11
N ASP A 62 8.33 12.49 8.71
CA ASP A 62 8.49 11.02 8.84
C ASP A 62 7.72 10.42 10.03
N ASN A 63 7.18 11.26 10.92
CA ASN A 63 6.40 10.78 12.05
C ASN A 63 4.94 10.55 11.64
N GLY A 64 4.49 9.30 11.82
CA GLY A 64 3.10 8.93 11.52
C GLY A 64 2.83 8.62 10.04
N VAL A 65 3.83 8.62 9.16
CA VAL A 65 3.65 8.24 7.75
C VAL A 65 4.32 6.90 7.49
N PHE A 66 3.59 5.98 6.86
CA PHE A 66 4.14 4.75 6.31
C PHE A 66 3.91 4.74 4.81
N TYR A 67 4.98 4.55 4.06
CA TYR A 67 4.94 4.39 2.61
C TYR A 67 5.42 3.00 2.23
N THR A 68 4.70 2.36 1.31
CA THR A 68 5.13 1.10 0.70
C THR A 68 4.70 1.05 -0.75
N ARG A 69 5.50 0.40 -1.59
CA ARG A 69 5.13 0.09 -2.96
C ARG A 69 5.14 -1.42 -3.13
N PRO A 70 3.97 -2.08 -3.19
CA PRO A 70 3.90 -3.50 -3.51
C PRO A 70 4.61 -3.79 -4.84
N LYS A 71 5.40 -4.87 -4.88
CA LYS A 71 6.07 -5.31 -6.10
C LYS A 71 5.01 -5.73 -7.12
N TYR A 72 5.20 -5.37 -8.40
CA TYR A 72 4.27 -5.75 -9.46
C TYR A 72 4.01 -7.26 -9.50
N ASN A 73 5.08 -8.07 -9.39
CA ASN A 73 4.97 -9.54 -9.36
C ASN A 73 4.04 -10.07 -8.26
N LEU A 74 4.01 -9.43 -7.08
CA LEU A 74 3.08 -9.81 -6.00
C LEU A 74 1.64 -9.55 -6.43
N ILE A 75 1.37 -8.42 -7.07
CA ILE A 75 0.03 -8.05 -7.53
C ILE A 75 -0.44 -8.99 -8.64
N VAL A 76 0.42 -9.33 -9.60
CA VAL A 76 0.11 -10.31 -10.66
C VAL A 76 -0.17 -11.68 -10.08
N GLN A 77 0.61 -12.14 -9.10
CA GLN A 77 0.38 -13.43 -8.45
C GLN A 77 -0.95 -13.46 -7.69
N LEU A 78 -1.26 -12.39 -6.95
CA LEU A 78 -2.56 -12.26 -6.27
C LEU A 78 -3.71 -12.20 -7.27
N ASP A 79 -3.54 -11.45 -8.37
CA ASP A 79 -4.52 -11.34 -9.44
C ASP A 79 -4.88 -12.72 -10.01
N ASN A 80 -3.86 -13.50 -10.37
CA ASN A 80 -4.00 -14.87 -10.87
C ASN A 80 -4.64 -15.79 -9.84
N LEU A 81 -4.31 -15.65 -8.55
CA LEU A 81 -4.89 -16.46 -7.47
C LEU A 81 -6.41 -16.25 -7.37
N PHE A 82 -6.89 -15.01 -7.54
CA PHE A 82 -8.33 -14.71 -7.53
C PHE A 82 -9.05 -15.00 -8.85
N MET A 83 -8.32 -15.15 -9.96
CA MET A 83 -8.89 -15.44 -11.29
C MET A 83 -8.94 -16.93 -11.61
N ASN A 84 -8.06 -17.73 -11.01
CA ASN A 84 -8.13 -19.18 -11.06
C ASN A 84 -9.24 -19.67 -10.11
N LYS A 85 -10.38 -20.08 -10.69
CA LYS A 85 -11.45 -20.81 -9.99
C LYS A 85 -10.95 -22.10 -9.37
#